data_AF-A0A8J1Y2Y4-F1
#
_entry.id   AF-A0A8J1Y2Y4-F1
#
_cell.length_a   1.000
_cell.length_b   1.000
_cell.length_c   1.000
_cell.angle_alpha   90.00
_cell.angle_beta   90.00
_cell.angle_gamma   90.00
#
_symmetry.space_group_name_H-M   'P 1'
#
loop_
_entity.id
_entity.type
_entity.pdbx_description
1 polymer ?
#
loop_
_entity_poly.entity_id
_entity_poly.type
_entity_poly.pdbx_seq_one_letter_code
_entity_poly.pdbx_strand_id
1 'polypeptide(L)'
;PEVCRRLKSFEVLVLEKLIIMFKKAARAYKSAGHVDLGMIIYYEKCVTESLAKVIAAKTEASNALLRWVRHEDNPWLKETVVRFAESNAIWASLNQDYIDQYEDYRKTFKEILQGEKQMDE
;
A
#
# COMPACT_ATOMS: atom_id res chain seq x y z
N PRO A 1 12.96 15.24 -14.73
CA PRO A 1 11.51 15.30 -15.07
C PRO A 1 10.65 15.58 -13.84
N GLU A 2 9.81 16.62 -13.90
CA GLU A 2 8.94 17.11 -12.81
C GLU A 2 8.00 16.03 -12.24
N VAL A 3 7.63 15.06 -13.08
CA VAL A 3 6.85 13.86 -12.73
C VAL A 3 7.54 13.00 -11.66
N CYS A 4 8.85 12.74 -11.78
CA CYS A 4 9.60 11.99 -10.76
C CYS A 4 9.70 12.74 -9.42
N ARG A 5 9.70 14.07 -9.44
CA ARG A 5 9.70 14.89 -8.21
C ARG A 5 8.34 14.82 -7.51
N ARG A 6 7.25 14.87 -8.27
CA ARG A 6 5.88 14.72 -7.76
C ARG A 6 5.61 13.32 -7.20
N LEU A 7 6.12 12.27 -7.86
CA LEU A 7 6.02 10.89 -7.37
C LEU A 7 6.77 10.67 -6.07
N LYS A 8 8.02 11.16 -5.95
CA LYS A 8 8.76 11.10 -4.68
C LYS A 8 8.03 11.82 -3.55
N SER A 9 7.46 13.00 -3.83
CA SER A 9 6.66 13.73 -2.84
C SER A 9 5.38 12.98 -2.43
N PHE A 10 4.72 12.30 -3.37
CA PHE A 10 3.54 11.50 -3.10
C PHE A 10 3.86 10.21 -2.33
N GLU A 11 4.91 9.48 -2.72
CA GLU A 11 5.37 8.27 -2.02
C GLU A 11 5.76 8.57 -0.58
N VAL A 12 6.49 9.66 -0.33
CA VAL A 12 6.86 10.09 1.03
C VAL A 12 5.62 10.44 1.85
N LEU A 13 4.67 11.19 1.29
CA LEU A 13 3.43 11.55 1.97
C LEU A 13 2.58 10.32 2.31
N VAL A 14 2.52 9.33 1.41
CA VAL A 14 1.76 8.10 1.65
C VAL A 14 2.47 7.22 2.68
N LEU A 15 3.79 7.08 2.62
CA LEU A 15 4.58 6.34 3.63
C LEU A 15 4.47 6.98 5.01
N GLU A 16 4.54 8.31 5.12
CA GLU A 16 4.34 9.02 6.39
C GLU A 16 2.94 8.77 6.96
N LYS A 17 1.91 8.82 6.12
CA LYS A 17 0.53 8.48 6.52
C LYS A 17 0.40 7.03 6.95
N LEU A 18 1.04 6.10 6.22
CA LEU A 18 1.07 4.68 6.56
C LEU A 18 1.69 4.46 7.94
N ILE A 19 2.86 5.06 8.20
CA ILE A 19 3.57 5.00 9.49
C ILE A 19 2.70 5.58 10.61
N ILE A 20 2.01 6.69 10.37
CA ILE A 20 1.08 7.28 11.35
C ILE A 20 -0.08 6.31 11.64
N MET A 21 -0.64 5.65 10.62
CA MET A 21 -1.73 4.68 10.80
C MET A 21 -1.27 3.45 11.58
N PHE A 22 -0.12 2.86 11.25
CA PHE A 22 0.48 1.77 12.03
C PHE A 22 0.72 2.15 13.49
N LYS A 23 1.23 3.37 13.74
CA LYS A 23 1.42 3.88 15.11
C LYS A 23 0.10 4.06 15.87
N LYS A 24 -0.99 4.41 15.17
CA LYS A 24 -2.33 4.54 15.78
C LYS A 24 -2.94 3.17 16.08
N ALA A 25 -2.86 2.24 15.14
CA ALA A 25 -3.30 0.85 15.34
C ALA A 25 -2.58 0.19 16.53
N ALA A 26 -1.25 0.33 16.61
CA ALA A 26 -0.45 -0.20 17.72
C ALA A 26 -0.79 0.42 19.09
N ARG A 27 -1.31 1.66 19.13
CA ARG A 27 -1.77 2.30 20.38
C ARG A 27 -3.16 1.82 20.79
N ALA A 28 -4.05 1.60 19.83
CA ALA A 28 -5.41 1.10 20.07
C ALA A 28 -5.40 -0.33 20.65
N TYR A 29 -4.36 -1.13 20.36
CA TYR A 29 -4.20 -2.48 20.91
C TYR A 29 -4.07 -2.53 22.46
N LYS A 30 -3.86 -1.38 23.14
CA LYS A 30 -3.64 -1.34 24.60
C LYS A 30 -4.91 -1.19 25.45
N SER A 31 -6.08 -0.92 24.87
CA SER A 31 -7.34 -0.88 25.60
C SER A 31 -8.33 -1.91 25.05
N ALA A 32 -9.02 -2.59 25.96
CA ALA A 32 -9.94 -3.68 25.65
C ALA A 32 -11.36 -3.13 25.48
N GLY A 33 -11.94 -3.34 24.30
CA GLY A 33 -13.34 -3.05 24.01
C GLY A 33 -13.67 -2.96 22.51
N HIS A 34 -14.95 -3.16 22.18
CA HIS A 34 -15.48 -3.16 20.80
C HIS A 34 -15.07 -1.95 19.96
N VAL A 35 -14.99 -0.78 20.60
CA VAL A 35 -14.64 0.49 19.93
C VAL A 35 -13.20 0.47 19.45
N ASP A 36 -12.27 -0.01 20.26
CA ASP A 36 -10.84 -0.04 19.93
C ASP A 36 -10.54 -1.11 18.87
N LEU A 37 -11.21 -2.26 18.96
CA LEU A 37 -11.14 -3.30 17.92
C LEU A 37 -11.72 -2.80 16.59
N GLY A 38 -12.83 -2.07 16.63
CA GLY A 38 -13.39 -1.39 15.47
C GLY A 38 -12.43 -0.37 14.86
N MET A 39 -11.69 0.38 15.69
CA MET A 39 -10.67 1.33 15.25
C MET A 39 -9.48 0.63 14.59
N ILE A 40 -9.02 -0.49 15.14
CA ILE A 40 -7.97 -1.32 14.51
C ILE A 40 -8.43 -1.77 13.13
N ILE A 41 -9.62 -2.39 13.01
CA ILE A 41 -10.19 -2.84 11.73
C ILE A 41 -10.29 -1.70 10.70
N TYR A 42 -10.62 -0.48 11.15
CA TYR A 42 -10.64 0.70 10.31
C TYR A 42 -9.24 1.10 9.85
N TYR A 43 -8.26 1.19 10.75
CA TYR A 43 -6.89 1.54 10.38
C TYR A 43 -6.26 0.51 9.44
N GLU A 44 -6.49 -0.78 9.66
CA GLU A 44 -6.01 -1.83 8.76
C GLU A 44 -6.60 -1.69 7.35
N LYS A 45 -7.87 -1.30 7.23
CA LYS A 45 -8.48 -0.97 5.93
C LYS A 45 -7.76 0.19 5.26
N CYS A 46 -7.47 1.24 6.00
CA CYS A 46 -6.81 2.42 5.45
C CYS A 46 -5.38 2.12 4.99
N VAL A 47 -4.69 1.20 5.67
CA VAL A 47 -3.35 0.72 5.26
C VAL A 47 -3.43 0.02 3.91
N THR A 48 -4.33 -0.96 3.73
CA THR A 48 -4.44 -1.68 2.44
C THR A 48 -4.86 -0.76 1.29
N GLU A 49 -5.84 0.13 1.51
CA GLU A 49 -6.25 1.13 0.51
C GLU A 49 -5.11 2.09 0.13
N SER A 50 -4.28 2.47 1.10
CA SER A 50 -3.15 3.37 0.85
C SER A 50 -2.05 2.66 0.08
N LEU A 51 -1.74 1.41 0.44
CA LEU A 51 -0.76 0.60 -0.29
C LEU A 51 -1.20 0.36 -1.73
N ALA A 52 -2.47 0.02 -1.96
CA ALA A 52 -3.04 -0.15 -3.30
C ALA A 52 -2.85 1.12 -4.17
N LYS A 53 -3.04 2.31 -3.58
CA LYS A 53 -2.80 3.59 -4.27
C LYS A 53 -1.32 3.80 -4.62
N VAL A 54 -0.39 3.40 -3.75
CA VAL A 54 1.05 3.44 -4.05
C VAL A 54 1.38 2.52 -5.22
N ILE A 55 0.87 1.28 -5.20
CA ILE A 55 1.08 0.31 -6.29
C ILE A 55 0.59 0.89 -7.61
N ALA A 56 -0.64 1.41 -7.65
CA ALA A 56 -1.21 2.02 -8.85
C ALA A 56 -0.38 3.21 -9.36
N ALA A 57 0.01 4.13 -8.46
CA ALA A 57 0.81 5.30 -8.82
C ALA A 57 2.19 4.93 -9.38
N LYS A 58 2.86 3.95 -8.77
CA LYS A 58 4.18 3.49 -9.19
C LYS A 58 4.12 2.73 -10.51
N THR A 59 3.10 1.91 -10.72
CA THR A 59 2.84 1.25 -12.00
C THR A 59 2.60 2.26 -13.13
N GLU A 60 1.78 3.29 -12.88
CA GLU A 60 1.57 4.35 -13.88
C GLU A 60 2.85 5.12 -14.17
N ALA A 61 3.65 5.42 -13.14
CA ALA A 61 4.95 6.06 -13.31
C ALA A 61 5.90 5.23 -14.18
N SER A 62 5.96 3.92 -13.93
CA SER A 62 6.77 2.98 -14.71
C SER A 62 6.30 2.93 -16.18
N ASN A 63 4.99 2.90 -16.41
CA ASN A 63 4.42 2.95 -17.76
C ASN A 63 4.72 4.27 -18.48
N ALA A 64 4.66 5.39 -17.77
CA ALA A 64 5.03 6.69 -18.31
C ALA A 64 6.53 6.73 -18.70
N LEU A 65 7.40 6.14 -17.89
CA LEU A 65 8.83 6.05 -18.17
C LEU A 65 9.11 5.18 -19.41
N LEU A 66 8.41 4.04 -19.54
CA LEU A 66 8.48 3.20 -20.74
C LEU A 66 8.00 3.92 -22.00
N ARG A 67 6.95 4.76 -21.92
CA ARG A 67 6.50 5.58 -23.05
C ARG A 67 7.54 6.63 -23.43
N TRP A 68 8.11 7.30 -22.43
CA TRP A 68 9.13 8.33 -22.63
C TRP A 68 10.39 7.76 -23.30
N VAL A 69 10.93 6.64 -22.78
CA VAL A 69 12.21 6.09 -23.25
C VAL A 69 12.18 5.60 -24.71
N ARG A 70 10.99 5.35 -25.28
CA ARG A 70 10.85 5.00 -26.71
C ARG A 70 11.39 6.07 -27.64
N HIS A 71 11.33 7.34 -27.21
CA HIS A 71 11.78 8.50 -27.96
C HIS A 71 13.26 8.85 -27.74
N GLU A 72 13.97 8.12 -26.88
CA GLU A 72 15.38 8.37 -26.58
C GLU A 72 16.29 7.56 -27.51
N ASP A 73 17.36 8.16 -28.03
CA ASP A 73 18.26 7.45 -28.97
C ASP A 73 19.23 6.49 -28.26
N ASN A 74 19.44 6.66 -26.96
CA ASN A 74 20.40 5.85 -26.20
C ASN A 74 19.86 4.42 -25.94
N PRO A 75 20.47 3.38 -26.54
CA PRO A 75 19.99 2.00 -26.39
C PRO A 75 20.19 1.46 -24.96
N TRP A 76 21.24 1.87 -24.26
CA TRP A 76 21.51 1.46 -22.88
C TRP A 76 20.49 2.03 -21.91
N LEU A 77 20.06 3.27 -22.15
CA LEU A 77 19.00 3.91 -21.38
C LEU A 77 17.67 3.17 -21.59
N LYS A 78 17.34 2.82 -22.84
CA LYS A 78 16.15 2.00 -23.18
C LYS A 78 16.16 0.68 -22.44
N GLU A 79 17.27 -0.07 -22.50
CA GLU A 79 17.40 -1.34 -21.81
C GLU A 79 17.25 -1.20 -20.29
N THR A 80 17.91 -0.20 -19.70
CA THR A 80 17.85 0.06 -18.25
C THR A 80 16.41 0.35 -17.80
N VAL A 81 15.67 1.16 -18.55
CA VAL A 81 14.27 1.46 -18.23
C VAL A 81 13.36 0.24 -18.38
N VAL A 82 13.60 -0.62 -19.38
CA VAL A 82 12.87 -1.89 -19.52
C VAL A 82 13.12 -2.80 -18.31
N ARG A 83 14.39 -2.98 -17.90
CA ARG A 83 14.74 -3.77 -16.70
C ARG A 83 14.13 -3.19 -15.43
N PHE A 84 14.12 -1.87 -15.30
CA PHE A 84 13.45 -1.19 -14.19
C PHE A 84 11.95 -1.47 -14.18
N ALA A 85 11.28 -1.45 -15.33
CA ALA A 85 9.86 -1.74 -15.44
C ALA A 85 9.53 -3.20 -15.11
N GLU A 86 10.37 -4.16 -15.55
CA GLU A 86 10.25 -5.58 -15.18
C GLU A 86 10.35 -5.75 -13.65
N SER A 87 11.34 -5.14 -13.02
CA SER A 87 11.49 -5.15 -11.56
C SER A 87 10.29 -4.52 -10.86
N ASN A 88 9.76 -3.42 -11.40
CA ASN A 88 8.58 -2.77 -10.86
C ASN A 88 7.31 -3.63 -10.97
N ALA A 89 7.16 -4.40 -12.05
CA ALA A 89 6.05 -5.33 -12.22
C ALA A 89 6.08 -6.46 -11.17
N ILE A 90 7.27 -7.02 -10.89
CA ILE A 90 7.45 -8.02 -9.83
C ILE A 90 7.11 -7.42 -8.47
N TRP A 91 7.61 -6.22 -8.19
CA TRP A 91 7.30 -5.50 -6.94
C TRP A 91 5.78 -5.26 -6.78
N ALA A 92 5.09 -4.86 -7.86
CA ALA A 92 3.65 -4.62 -7.83
C ALA A 92 2.87 -5.90 -7.54
N SER A 93 3.23 -7.02 -8.19
CA SER A 93 2.64 -8.34 -7.94
C SER A 93 2.82 -8.78 -6.49
N LEU A 94 4.05 -8.69 -5.96
CA LEU A 94 4.34 -9.06 -4.58
C LEU A 94 3.52 -8.24 -3.57
N ASN A 95 3.34 -6.94 -3.84
CA ASN A 95 2.56 -6.09 -2.94
C ASN A 95 1.05 -6.32 -3.08
N GLN A 96 0.57 -6.79 -4.25
CA GLN A 96 -0.80 -7.22 -4.40
C GLN A 96 -1.07 -8.49 -3.59
N ASP A 97 -0.19 -9.49 -3.70
CA ASP A 97 -0.29 -10.72 -2.89
C ASP A 97 -0.25 -10.42 -1.40
N TYR A 98 0.57 -9.43 -0.99
CA TYR A 98 0.62 -8.96 0.38
C TYR A 98 -0.70 -8.31 0.82
N ILE A 99 -1.31 -7.46 -0.02
CA ILE A 99 -2.62 -6.86 0.27
C ILE A 99 -3.66 -7.96 0.52
N ASP A 100 -3.71 -8.98 -0.34
CA ASP A 100 -4.69 -10.05 -0.24
C ASP A 100 -4.53 -10.82 1.08
N GLN A 101 -3.30 -11.18 1.46
CA GLN A 101 -3.00 -11.79 2.77
C GLN A 101 -3.34 -10.87 3.95
N TYR A 102 -3.13 -9.57 3.79
CA TYR A 102 -3.43 -8.58 4.82
C TYR A 102 -4.93 -8.38 5.02
N GLU A 103 -5.74 -8.55 3.96
CA GLU A 103 -7.19 -8.54 4.06
C GLU A 103 -7.72 -9.75 4.84
N ASP A 104 -7.11 -10.92 4.67
CA ASP A 104 -7.40 -12.12 5.48
C ASP A 104 -7.04 -11.90 6.95
N TYR A 105 -5.87 -11.32 7.23
CA TYR A 105 -5.49 -10.92 8.59
C TYR A 105 -6.52 -9.96 9.21
N ARG A 106 -6.97 -8.95 8.45
CA ARG A 106 -8.01 -8.01 8.89
C ARG A 106 -9.35 -8.71 9.13
N LYS A 107 -9.67 -9.77 8.38
CA LYS A 107 -10.89 -10.57 8.56
C LYS A 107 -10.91 -11.23 9.93
N THR A 108 -9.78 -11.73 10.43
CA THR A 108 -9.67 -12.31 11.77
C THR A 108 -10.14 -11.34 12.86
N PHE A 109 -9.79 -10.05 12.77
CA PHE A 109 -10.28 -9.05 13.75
C PHE A 109 -11.79 -8.83 13.66
N LYS A 110 -12.38 -8.90 12.46
CA LYS A 110 -13.84 -8.79 12.31
C LYS A 110 -14.55 -9.98 12.94
N GLU A 111 -13.99 -11.18 12.79
CA GLU A 111 -14.51 -12.41 13.40
C GLU A 111 -14.43 -12.34 14.94
N ILE A 112 -13.31 -11.84 15.49
CA ILE A 112 -13.17 -11.59 16.93
C ILE A 112 -14.23 -10.59 17.41
N LEU A 113 -14.38 -9.44 16.73
CA LEU A 113 -15.37 -8.41 17.11
C LEU A 113 -16.80 -8.96 17.08
N GLN A 114 -17.12 -9.82 16.11
CA GLN A 114 -18.41 -10.48 16.04
C GLN A 114 -18.61 -11.44 17.23
N GLY A 115 -17.59 -12.23 17.57
CA GLY A 115 -17.63 -13.12 18.72
C GLY A 115 -17.80 -12.38 20.05
N GLU A 116 -17.10 -11.25 20.25
CA GLU A 116 -17.25 -10.43 21.45
C GLU A 116 -18.67 -9.88 21.57
N LYS A 117 -19.27 -9.39 20.46
CA LYS A 117 -20.64 -8.86 20.47
C LYS A 117 -21.69 -9.92 20.83
N GLN A 118 -21.49 -11.15 20.37
CA GLN A 118 -22.39 -12.27 20.67
C GLN A 118 -22.35 -12.71 22.13
N MET A 119 -21.26 -12.41 22.86
CA MET A 119 -21.17 -12.70 24.30
C MET A 119 -21.78 -11.61 25.18
N ASP A 120 -21.96 -10.40 24.64
CA ASP A 120 -22.61 -9.28 25.32
C ASP A 120 -24.14 -9.27 25.16
N GLU A 121 -24.67 -10.05 24.21
CA GLU A 121 -26.11 -10.32 23.99
C GLU A 121 -26.62 -11.46 24.89
#